data_AF-A0AAU1HMZ9-F1
#
_entry.id   AF-A0AAU1HMZ9-F1
#
_cell.length_a   1.000
_cell.length_b   1.000
_cell.length_c   1.000
_cell.angle_alpha   90.00
_cell.angle_beta   90.00
_cell.angle_gamma   90.00
#
_symmetry.space_group_name_H-M   'P 1'
#
loop_
_entity.id
_entity.type
_entity.pdbx_description
1 polymer ?
#
loop_
_entity_poly.entity_id
_entity_poly.type
_entity_poly.pdbx_seq_one_letter_code
_entity_poly.pdbx_strand_id
1 'polypeptide(L)'
;MTTARQHLVRTAARNNAEWCAAMSRSHGVESEFGTRVWHAPVRTPLFHPDAVTLAPNTAPATVAEGVDATTPGASVKDSFADVDLSALGYRILFEAQWVYRPAGGSADTGDRAWEVVESPAQLRAWADTWDQGEGHADVFRPELLDDPATFVLAERSSDGRTAAGAVATVSEGAVGISNVFAVEGGPDAAWPFVLTAVHGLFPALPLVGYEHGEALSAALRHGFEPIGPLRIWLHDQHPAGR
;
A
#
# COMPACT_ATOMS: atom_id res chain seq x y z
N MET A 1 -9.17 -2.65 21.50
CA MET A 1 -9.81 -2.59 20.17
C MET A 1 -10.99 -3.55 20.16
N THR A 2 -12.14 -3.19 19.55
CA THR A 2 -13.29 -4.10 19.45
C THR A 2 -12.99 -5.23 18.47
N THR A 3 -13.70 -6.38 18.57
CA THR A 3 -13.55 -7.51 17.65
C THR A 3 -13.80 -7.13 16.20
N ALA A 4 -14.79 -6.26 15.94
CA ALA A 4 -15.09 -5.75 14.60
C ALA A 4 -13.92 -4.93 14.03
N ARG A 5 -13.35 -4.03 14.83
CA ARG A 5 -12.21 -3.21 14.39
C ARG A 5 -10.93 -4.05 14.20
N GLN A 6 -10.74 -5.09 15.02
CA GLN A 6 -9.68 -6.08 14.81
C GLN A 6 -9.83 -6.85 13.50
N HIS A 7 -11.05 -7.19 13.11
CA HIS A 7 -11.31 -7.81 11.82
C HIS A 7 -10.94 -6.86 10.67
N LEU A 8 -11.35 -5.59 10.73
CA LEU A 8 -11.00 -4.59 9.71
C LEU A 8 -9.48 -4.39 9.56
N VAL A 9 -8.73 -4.33 10.67
CA VAL A 9 -7.27 -4.22 10.62
C VAL A 9 -6.65 -5.46 9.98
N ARG A 10 -7.15 -6.66 10.26
CA ARG A 10 -6.67 -7.90 9.60
C ARG A 10 -6.95 -7.88 8.10
N THR A 11 -8.14 -7.45 7.68
CA THR A 11 -8.49 -7.28 6.27
C THR A 11 -7.54 -6.30 5.59
N ALA A 12 -7.30 -5.14 6.19
CA ALA A 12 -6.39 -4.13 5.64
C ALA A 12 -4.93 -4.62 5.56
N ALA A 13 -4.46 -5.29 6.62
CA ALA A 13 -3.11 -5.87 6.68
C ALA A 13 -2.91 -6.96 5.61
N ARG A 14 -3.88 -7.85 5.45
CA ARG A 14 -3.84 -8.93 4.45
C ARG A 14 -3.91 -8.37 3.03
N ASN A 15 -4.82 -7.45 2.76
CA ASN A 15 -4.93 -6.79 1.47
C ASN A 15 -3.60 -6.06 1.12
N ASN A 16 -3.02 -5.32 2.06
CA ASN A 16 -1.73 -4.67 1.83
C ASN A 16 -0.57 -5.67 1.64
N ALA A 17 -0.55 -6.79 2.36
CA ALA A 17 0.46 -7.83 2.16
C ALA A 17 0.34 -8.48 0.77
N GLU A 18 -0.88 -8.65 0.24
CA GLU A 18 -1.08 -9.14 -1.12
C GLU A 18 -0.58 -8.14 -2.18
N TRP A 19 -0.78 -6.85 -1.96
CA TRP A 19 -0.13 -5.81 -2.79
C TRP A 19 1.40 -5.89 -2.72
N CYS A 20 1.98 -6.05 -1.53
CA CYS A 20 3.44 -6.22 -1.38
C CYS A 20 3.94 -7.50 -2.09
N ALA A 21 3.16 -8.57 -2.06
CA ALA A 21 3.46 -9.81 -2.77
C ALA A 21 3.39 -9.65 -4.29
N ALA A 22 2.41 -8.92 -4.82
CA ALA A 22 2.29 -8.60 -6.24
C ALA A 22 3.49 -7.79 -6.73
N MET A 23 3.86 -6.75 -5.98
CA MET A 23 5.06 -5.94 -6.25
C MET A 23 6.34 -6.76 -6.16
N SER A 24 6.47 -7.66 -5.19
CA SER A 24 7.64 -8.53 -5.10
C SER A 24 7.73 -9.46 -6.32
N ARG A 25 6.60 -10.09 -6.70
CA ARG A 25 6.52 -10.99 -7.85
C ARG A 25 6.86 -10.31 -9.17
N SER A 26 6.44 -9.06 -9.35
CA SER A 26 6.74 -8.28 -10.56
C SER A 26 8.24 -7.97 -10.70
N HIS A 27 9.03 -8.12 -9.63
CA HIS A 27 10.49 -8.03 -9.64
C HIS A 27 11.19 -9.40 -9.54
N GLY A 28 10.45 -10.50 -9.73
CA GLY A 28 10.99 -11.86 -9.64
C GLY A 28 11.35 -12.30 -8.23
N VAL A 29 10.83 -11.61 -7.20
CA VAL A 29 11.03 -11.97 -5.80
C VAL A 29 9.86 -12.84 -5.33
N GLU A 30 10.14 -14.10 -5.04
CA GLU A 30 9.20 -15.00 -4.40
C GLU A 30 9.00 -14.61 -2.93
N SER A 31 7.77 -14.75 -2.43
CA SER A 31 7.38 -14.43 -1.06
C SER A 31 6.32 -15.40 -0.58
N GLU A 32 6.20 -15.56 0.73
CA GLU A 32 5.37 -16.60 1.34
C GLU A 32 4.39 -16.03 2.36
N PHE A 33 3.15 -16.53 2.32
CA PHE A 33 2.14 -16.25 3.33
C PHE A 33 2.15 -17.32 4.42
N GLY A 34 2.61 -16.94 5.61
CA GLY A 34 2.40 -17.71 6.83
C GLY A 34 1.08 -17.36 7.52
N THR A 35 0.80 -18.03 8.64
CA THR A 35 -0.40 -17.77 9.45
C THR A 35 -0.37 -16.43 10.17
N ARG A 36 0.83 -15.90 10.44
CA ARG A 36 1.03 -14.67 11.23
C ARG A 36 1.80 -13.58 10.50
N VAL A 37 2.55 -13.93 9.47
CA VAL A 37 3.47 -13.05 8.77
C VAL A 37 3.47 -13.44 7.30
N TRP A 38 3.35 -12.46 6.41
CA TRP A 38 3.83 -12.58 5.04
C TRP A 38 5.27 -12.06 5.00
N HIS A 39 6.18 -12.73 4.29
CA HIS A 39 7.56 -12.29 4.17
C HIS A 39 8.19 -12.67 2.82
N ALA A 40 9.24 -11.95 2.46
CA ALA A 40 10.16 -12.29 1.37
C ALA A 40 11.55 -12.61 1.95
N PRO A 41 12.23 -13.68 1.49
CA PRO A 41 13.53 -14.08 2.01
C PRO A 41 14.69 -13.19 1.51
N VAL A 42 14.42 -12.29 0.57
CA VAL A 42 15.37 -11.31 0.02
C VAL A 42 14.70 -9.94 -0.04
N ARG A 43 15.51 -8.88 -0.09
CA ARG A 43 15.04 -7.49 -0.11
C ARG A 43 13.96 -7.28 -1.17
N THR A 44 12.81 -6.75 -0.76
CA THR A 44 11.72 -6.40 -1.68
C THR A 44 12.00 -5.08 -2.42
N PRO A 45 11.23 -4.76 -3.47
CA PRO A 45 11.36 -3.48 -4.17
C PRO A 45 11.20 -2.28 -3.23
N LEU A 46 11.76 -1.14 -3.63
CA LEU A 46 11.68 0.11 -2.86
C LEU A 46 10.22 0.43 -2.46
N PHE A 47 10.04 1.01 -1.27
CA PHE A 47 8.75 1.33 -0.64
C PHE A 47 7.89 0.13 -0.21
N HIS A 48 8.35 -1.11 -0.43
CA HIS A 48 7.66 -2.31 0.01
C HIS A 48 8.45 -2.96 1.15
N PRO A 49 7.78 -3.43 2.22
CA PRO A 49 8.44 -4.10 3.32
C PRO A 49 8.77 -5.54 2.98
N ASP A 50 9.72 -6.10 3.70
CA ASP A 50 10.10 -7.51 3.58
C ASP A 50 9.26 -8.45 4.41
N ALA A 51 8.58 -7.91 5.42
CA ALA A 51 7.58 -8.65 6.16
C ALA A 51 6.40 -7.75 6.52
N VAL A 52 5.22 -8.36 6.56
CA VAL A 52 3.98 -7.73 7.03
C VAL A 52 3.37 -8.65 8.09
N THR A 53 3.11 -8.13 9.29
CA THR A 53 2.39 -8.91 10.31
C THR A 53 0.91 -9.02 9.93
N LEU A 54 0.36 -10.22 10.02
CA LEU A 54 -1.02 -10.58 9.65
C LEU A 54 -1.90 -10.90 10.87
N ALA A 55 -1.28 -11.09 12.04
CA ALA A 55 -1.97 -11.34 13.29
C ALA A 55 -1.40 -10.49 14.45
N PRO A 56 -2.25 -10.05 15.40
CA PRO A 56 -1.80 -9.31 16.59
C PRO A 56 -1.04 -10.21 17.56
N ASN A 57 -0.16 -9.62 18.36
CA ASN A 57 0.74 -10.28 19.31
C ASN A 57 1.68 -11.29 18.62
N THR A 58 2.22 -10.94 17.46
CA THR A 58 3.22 -11.78 16.79
C THR A 58 4.56 -11.65 17.50
N ALA A 59 5.18 -12.78 17.82
CA ALA A 59 6.48 -12.77 18.50
C ALA A 59 7.54 -12.13 17.58
N PRO A 60 8.41 -11.24 18.11
CA PRO A 60 9.50 -10.63 17.33
C PRO A 60 10.35 -11.63 16.55
N ALA A 61 10.65 -12.80 17.15
CA ALA A 61 11.40 -13.87 16.50
C ALA A 61 10.67 -14.41 15.25
N THR A 62 9.35 -14.62 15.32
CA THR A 62 8.54 -15.07 14.18
C THR A 62 8.51 -14.07 13.03
N VAL A 63 8.62 -12.77 13.32
CA VAL A 63 8.74 -11.73 12.29
C VAL A 63 10.10 -11.80 11.60
N ALA A 64 11.16 -12.02 12.36
CA ALA A 64 12.53 -12.02 11.85
C ALA A 64 12.95 -13.33 11.15
N GLU A 65 12.33 -14.46 11.48
CA GLU A 65 12.67 -15.78 10.92
C GLU A 65 12.70 -15.82 9.38
N GLY A 66 11.82 -15.06 8.74
CA GLY A 66 11.68 -15.02 7.28
C GLY A 66 12.40 -13.88 6.57
N VAL A 67 13.05 -12.98 7.31
CA VAL A 67 13.62 -11.74 6.75
C VAL A 67 15.13 -11.81 6.76
N ASP A 68 15.76 -11.51 5.63
CA ASP A 68 17.21 -11.37 5.55
C ASP A 68 17.67 -10.16 6.40
N ALA A 69 18.26 -10.45 7.55
CA ALA A 69 18.87 -9.49 8.46
C ALA A 69 20.39 -9.28 8.22
N THR A 70 20.97 -9.97 7.23
CA THR A 70 22.40 -9.88 6.91
C THR A 70 22.70 -8.73 5.94
N THR A 71 21.74 -8.37 5.09
CA THR A 71 21.81 -7.19 4.22
C THR A 71 21.14 -5.99 4.89
N PRO A 72 21.79 -4.80 4.91
CA PRO A 72 21.17 -3.58 5.42
C PRO A 72 19.89 -3.21 4.66
N GLY A 73 18.95 -2.55 5.34
CA GLY A 73 17.69 -2.09 4.73
C GLY A 73 16.52 -3.04 4.90
N ALA A 74 16.62 -4.04 5.77
CA ALA A 74 15.48 -4.87 6.16
C ALA A 74 14.36 -4.03 6.75
N SER A 75 13.14 -4.18 6.24
CA SER A 75 12.00 -3.41 6.74
C SER A 75 10.79 -4.29 7.00
N VAL A 76 10.04 -3.93 8.04
CA VAL A 76 8.86 -4.68 8.49
C VAL A 76 7.70 -3.73 8.68
N LYS A 77 6.55 -4.10 8.15
CA LYS A 77 5.27 -3.49 8.51
C LYS A 77 4.65 -4.27 9.68
N ASP A 78 4.71 -3.66 10.86
CA ASP A 78 3.93 -4.10 12.00
C ASP A 78 2.52 -3.52 11.89
N SER A 79 1.63 -4.30 11.29
CA SER A 79 0.23 -3.95 11.03
C SER A 79 -0.61 -3.73 12.28
N PHE A 80 -0.14 -4.14 13.47
CA PHE A 80 -0.91 -4.04 14.71
C PHE A 80 -0.28 -3.09 15.73
N ALA A 81 0.90 -2.55 15.42
CA ALA A 81 1.70 -1.70 16.31
C ALA A 81 1.94 -2.36 17.69
N ASP A 82 2.05 -3.68 17.73
CA ASP A 82 2.14 -4.49 18.95
C ASP A 82 3.39 -5.38 19.03
N VAL A 83 4.32 -5.22 18.08
CA VAL A 83 5.61 -5.92 18.07
C VAL A 83 6.74 -4.94 18.35
N ASP A 84 7.65 -5.29 19.26
CA ASP A 84 8.89 -4.56 19.49
C ASP A 84 10.07 -5.29 18.85
N LEU A 85 10.64 -4.69 17.81
CA LEU A 85 11.80 -5.21 17.06
C LEU A 85 13.12 -4.52 17.47
N SER A 86 13.12 -3.65 18.47
CA SER A 86 14.30 -2.89 18.89
C SER A 86 15.46 -3.79 19.34
N ALA A 87 15.16 -4.86 20.07
CA ALA A 87 16.14 -5.86 20.51
C ALA A 87 16.79 -6.62 19.33
N LEU A 88 16.19 -6.57 18.15
CA LEU A 88 16.69 -7.16 16.90
C LEU A 88 17.37 -6.12 16.01
N GLY A 89 17.67 -4.91 16.53
CA GLY A 89 18.41 -3.87 15.80
C GLY A 89 17.56 -3.01 14.86
N TYR A 90 16.24 -3.20 14.84
CA TYR A 90 15.34 -2.35 14.07
C TYR A 90 15.03 -1.04 14.82
N ARG A 91 14.80 0.02 14.06
CA ARG A 91 14.21 1.27 14.55
C ARG A 91 12.88 1.53 13.86
N ILE A 92 12.00 2.29 14.50
CA ILE A 92 10.80 2.79 13.82
C ILE A 92 11.24 3.80 12.76
N LEU A 93 10.81 3.59 11.52
CA LEU A 93 10.95 4.52 10.42
C LEU A 93 9.85 5.59 10.48
N PHE A 94 8.59 5.15 10.61
CA PHE A 94 7.45 6.01 10.90
C PHE A 94 6.26 5.21 11.44
N GLU A 95 5.28 5.91 12.01
CA GLU A 95 3.99 5.36 12.42
C GLU A 95 2.88 5.89 11.49
N ALA A 96 1.84 5.07 11.29
CA ALA A 96 0.70 5.43 10.44
C ALA A 96 -0.62 4.90 11.01
N GLN A 97 -1.73 5.17 10.33
CA GLN A 97 -3.04 4.62 10.66
C GLN A 97 -3.59 3.82 9.49
N TRP A 98 -4.06 2.61 9.76
CA TRP A 98 -5.01 1.95 8.87
C TRP A 98 -6.28 2.78 8.80
N VAL A 99 -6.83 2.91 7.60
CA VAL A 99 -8.06 3.64 7.31
C VAL A 99 -9.07 2.73 6.63
N TYR A 100 -10.35 3.02 6.85
CA TYR A 100 -11.49 2.27 6.30
C TYR A 100 -12.57 3.22 5.81
N ARG A 101 -13.18 2.91 4.67
CA ARG A 101 -14.40 3.57 4.20
C ARG A 101 -15.45 2.52 3.85
N PRO A 102 -16.69 2.61 4.37
CA PRO A 102 -17.74 1.66 4.05
C PRO A 102 -18.12 1.72 2.56
N ALA A 103 -18.61 0.58 2.05
CA ALA A 103 -19.21 0.51 0.72
C ALA A 103 -20.46 1.40 0.62
N GLY A 104 -20.85 1.77 -0.61
CA GLY A 104 -22.09 2.49 -0.87
C GLY A 104 -22.12 3.97 -0.43
N GLY A 105 -21.01 4.53 0.05
CA GLY A 105 -20.91 5.97 0.27
C GLY A 105 -20.97 6.72 -1.07
N SER A 106 -21.87 7.71 -1.20
CA SER A 106 -22.03 8.53 -2.41
C SER A 106 -20.67 9.00 -2.92
N ALA A 107 -20.25 8.53 -4.09
CA ALA A 107 -19.18 9.16 -4.84
C ALA A 107 -19.78 10.37 -5.57
N ASP A 108 -19.07 11.49 -5.56
CA ASP A 108 -19.46 12.61 -6.42
C ASP A 108 -19.07 12.24 -7.86
N THR A 109 -20.05 11.73 -8.61
CA THR A 109 -19.85 11.18 -9.96
C THR A 109 -19.71 12.29 -11.01
N GLY A 110 -18.94 13.35 -10.70
CA GLY A 110 -18.62 14.36 -11.70
C GLY A 110 -18.03 13.72 -12.96
N ASP A 111 -18.16 14.39 -14.11
CA ASP A 111 -17.61 13.98 -15.41
C ASP A 111 -16.07 14.09 -15.43
N ARG A 112 -15.40 13.34 -14.57
CA ARG A 112 -13.93 13.20 -14.57
C ARG A 112 -13.56 12.07 -15.51
N ALA A 113 -12.73 12.38 -16.51
CA ALA A 113 -12.18 11.37 -17.38
C ALA A 113 -11.13 10.56 -16.61
N TRP A 114 -11.42 9.29 -16.35
CA TRP A 114 -10.49 8.34 -15.75
C TRP A 114 -10.44 7.06 -16.55
N GLU A 115 -9.33 6.35 -16.44
CA GLU A 115 -9.13 5.05 -17.08
C GLU A 115 -8.42 4.07 -16.13
N VAL A 116 -8.61 2.77 -16.40
CA VAL A 116 -7.69 1.74 -15.93
C VAL A 116 -6.53 1.68 -16.90
N VAL A 117 -5.31 1.71 -16.39
CA VAL A 117 -4.08 1.53 -17.17
C VAL A 117 -3.99 0.07 -17.61
N GLU A 118 -3.91 -0.17 -18.92
CA GLU A 118 -3.97 -1.53 -19.50
C GLU A 118 -2.74 -1.89 -20.33
N SER A 119 -1.80 -0.95 -20.54
CA SER A 119 -0.60 -1.19 -21.33
C SER A 119 0.69 -0.81 -20.60
N PRO A 120 1.83 -1.48 -20.91
CA PRO A 120 3.12 -1.12 -20.34
C PRO A 120 3.52 0.34 -20.56
N ALA A 121 3.13 0.92 -21.70
CA ALA A 121 3.41 2.32 -22.02
C ALA A 121 2.58 3.28 -21.15
N GLN A 122 1.29 2.98 -20.93
CA GLN A 122 0.45 3.76 -20.01
C GLN A 122 0.96 3.64 -18.57
N LEU A 123 1.35 2.43 -18.13
CA LEU A 123 1.89 2.22 -16.79
C LEU A 123 3.18 3.01 -16.60
N ARG A 124 4.07 3.01 -17.59
CA ARG A 124 5.29 3.80 -17.53
C ARG A 124 5.00 5.29 -17.38
N ALA A 125 4.11 5.84 -18.22
CA ALA A 125 3.74 7.25 -18.14
C ALA A 125 3.06 7.60 -16.79
N TRP A 126 2.25 6.71 -16.25
CA TRP A 126 1.65 6.84 -14.92
C TRP A 126 2.73 6.85 -13.83
N ALA A 127 3.67 5.92 -13.88
CA ALA A 127 4.75 5.79 -12.90
C ALA A 127 5.71 6.99 -12.93
N ASP A 128 6.06 7.49 -14.12
CA ASP A 128 6.87 8.70 -14.26
C ASP A 128 6.17 9.94 -13.67
N THR A 129 4.83 10.00 -13.77
CA THR A 129 4.04 11.08 -13.17
C THR A 129 3.97 10.94 -11.65
N TRP A 130 3.77 9.73 -11.15
CA TRP A 130 3.78 9.43 -9.72
C TRP A 130 5.13 9.75 -9.07
N ASP A 131 6.22 9.41 -9.74
CA ASP A 131 7.60 9.52 -9.26
C ASP A 131 8.10 10.97 -9.16
N GLN A 132 7.50 11.91 -9.90
CA GLN A 132 7.89 13.33 -9.90
C GLN A 132 9.40 13.55 -10.18
N GLY A 133 10.05 12.62 -10.89
CA GLY A 133 11.46 12.68 -11.24
C GLY A 133 12.43 12.23 -10.14
N GLU A 134 11.96 11.55 -9.07
CA GLU A 134 12.80 11.00 -8.01
C GLU A 134 13.61 9.76 -8.44
N GLY A 135 13.32 9.18 -9.61
CA GLY A 135 14.06 8.06 -10.18
C GLY A 135 13.60 6.71 -9.67
N HIS A 136 12.35 6.60 -9.20
CA HIS A 136 11.75 5.40 -8.64
C HIS A 136 10.63 4.82 -9.51
N ALA A 137 10.34 5.41 -10.67
CA ALA A 137 9.31 4.93 -11.60
C ALA A 137 9.47 3.45 -12.00
N ASP A 138 10.70 2.93 -12.04
CA ASP A 138 11.02 1.54 -12.36
C ASP A 138 10.50 0.52 -11.32
N VAL A 139 10.01 0.99 -10.17
CA VAL A 139 9.33 0.13 -9.19
C VAL A 139 8.04 -0.46 -9.76
N PHE A 140 7.36 0.25 -10.67
CA PHE A 140 6.14 -0.21 -11.33
C PHE A 140 6.49 -0.98 -12.62
N ARG A 141 6.42 -2.30 -12.53
CA ARG A 141 6.79 -3.22 -13.62
C ARG A 141 5.54 -3.64 -14.42
N PRO A 142 5.64 -3.83 -15.75
CA PRO A 142 4.52 -4.24 -16.59
C PRO A 142 3.78 -5.51 -16.13
N GLU A 143 4.48 -6.42 -15.48
CA GLU A 143 3.96 -7.67 -14.91
C GLU A 143 2.84 -7.44 -13.87
N LEU A 144 2.73 -6.23 -13.32
CA LEU A 144 1.60 -5.83 -12.45
C LEU A 144 0.26 -5.81 -13.19
N LEU A 145 0.27 -5.60 -14.51
CA LEU A 145 -0.93 -5.59 -15.34
C LEU A 145 -1.50 -6.99 -15.56
N ASP A 146 -0.70 -8.04 -15.30
CA ASP A 146 -1.13 -9.44 -15.38
C ASP A 146 -1.80 -9.92 -14.09
N ASP A 147 -1.72 -9.15 -13.00
CA ASP A 147 -2.36 -9.49 -11.72
C ASP A 147 -3.86 -9.09 -11.75
N PRO A 148 -4.80 -10.05 -11.76
CA PRO A 148 -6.23 -9.77 -11.86
C PRO A 148 -6.82 -9.04 -10.64
N ALA A 149 -6.07 -8.99 -9.53
CA ALA A 149 -6.48 -8.25 -8.34
C ALA A 149 -6.02 -6.78 -8.35
N THR A 150 -5.12 -6.39 -9.25
CA THR A 150 -4.45 -5.08 -9.26
C THR A 150 -4.96 -4.20 -10.40
N PHE A 151 -5.35 -2.97 -10.06
CA PHE A 151 -5.88 -1.98 -10.99
C PHE A 151 -5.15 -0.66 -10.80
N VAL A 152 -4.39 -0.23 -11.79
CA VAL A 152 -3.73 1.08 -11.79
C VAL A 152 -4.69 2.10 -12.41
N LEU A 153 -5.08 3.09 -11.62
CA LEU A 153 -6.10 4.08 -11.98
C LEU A 153 -5.44 5.41 -12.34
N ALA A 154 -5.89 6.02 -13.44
CA ALA A 154 -5.39 7.30 -13.90
C ALA A 154 -6.54 8.28 -14.15
N GLU A 155 -6.50 9.45 -13.52
CA GLU A 155 -7.28 10.61 -13.96
C GLU A 155 -6.54 11.27 -15.13
N ARG A 156 -7.28 11.62 -16.20
CA ARG A 156 -6.74 12.28 -17.37
C ARG A 156 -7.09 13.76 -17.36
N SER A 157 -6.09 14.60 -17.58
CA SER A 157 -6.30 16.02 -17.90
C SER A 157 -6.87 16.18 -19.31
N SER A 158 -7.36 17.38 -19.63
CA SER A 158 -7.94 17.69 -20.95
C SER A 158 -6.97 17.54 -22.13
N ASP A 159 -5.66 17.63 -21.87
CA ASP A 159 -4.60 17.38 -22.86
C ASP A 159 -4.15 15.91 -22.90
N GLY A 160 -4.85 15.02 -22.19
CA GLY A 160 -4.60 13.60 -22.17
C GLY A 160 -3.31 13.22 -21.46
N ARG A 161 -2.85 13.96 -20.44
CA ARG A 161 -1.80 13.53 -19.51
C ARG A 161 -2.41 12.94 -18.23
N THR A 162 -1.61 12.21 -17.45
CA THR A 162 -2.02 11.78 -16.11
C THR A 162 -2.04 12.99 -15.19
N ALA A 163 -3.21 13.33 -14.65
CA ALA A 163 -3.39 14.44 -13.70
C ALA A 163 -3.32 13.95 -12.24
N ALA A 164 -3.77 12.73 -11.99
CA ALA A 164 -3.77 12.09 -10.69
C ALA A 164 -3.83 10.56 -10.87
N GLY A 165 -3.47 9.82 -9.83
CA GLY A 165 -3.41 8.36 -9.90
C GLY A 165 -3.54 7.69 -8.55
N ALA A 166 -3.90 6.41 -8.59
CA ALA A 166 -3.93 5.51 -7.44
C ALA A 166 -3.81 4.07 -7.91
N VAL A 167 -3.44 3.16 -7.01
CA VAL A 167 -3.55 1.72 -7.21
C VAL A 167 -4.69 1.19 -6.36
N ALA A 168 -5.54 0.36 -6.95
CA ALA A 168 -6.58 -0.38 -6.29
C ALA A 168 -6.25 -1.88 -6.30
N THR A 169 -6.28 -2.54 -5.15
CA THR A 169 -6.02 -3.98 -5.01
C THR A 169 -7.20 -4.68 -4.35
N VAL A 170 -7.81 -5.65 -5.01
CA VAL A 170 -8.98 -6.38 -4.50
C VAL A 170 -8.54 -7.62 -3.74
N SER A 171 -8.86 -7.68 -2.45
CA SER A 171 -8.52 -8.81 -1.58
C SER A 171 -9.36 -8.82 -0.31
N GLU A 172 -9.65 -10.02 0.23
CA GLU A 172 -10.36 -10.21 1.51
C GLU A 172 -11.71 -9.47 1.58
N GLY A 173 -12.41 -9.35 0.45
CA GLY A 173 -13.69 -8.65 0.37
C GLY A 173 -13.58 -7.13 0.58
N ALA A 174 -12.41 -6.53 0.33
CA ALA A 174 -12.18 -5.10 0.34
C ALA A 174 -11.31 -4.65 -0.85
N VAL A 175 -11.33 -3.35 -1.14
CA VAL A 175 -10.41 -2.70 -2.09
C VAL A 175 -9.38 -1.91 -1.30
N GLY A 176 -8.12 -2.33 -1.39
CA GLY A 176 -6.99 -1.56 -0.91
C GLY A 176 -6.70 -0.40 -1.84
N ILE A 177 -6.53 0.79 -1.29
CA ILE A 177 -6.11 1.98 -2.03
C ILE A 177 -4.70 2.35 -1.59
N SER A 178 -3.79 2.48 -2.54
CA SER A 178 -2.40 2.88 -2.31
C SER A 178 -1.90 3.80 -3.42
N ASN A 179 -0.71 4.39 -3.21
CA ASN A 179 -0.02 5.21 -4.21
C ASN A 179 -0.88 6.34 -4.77
N VAL A 180 -1.70 6.96 -3.91
CA VAL A 180 -2.58 8.08 -4.29
C VAL A 180 -1.73 9.32 -4.51
N PHE A 181 -1.87 9.96 -5.67
CA PHE A 181 -1.19 11.22 -5.96
C PHE A 181 -2.03 12.11 -6.89
N ALA A 182 -1.76 13.41 -6.85
CA ALA A 182 -2.22 14.37 -7.84
C ALA A 182 -1.06 15.30 -8.21
N VAL A 183 -0.95 15.68 -9.49
CA VAL A 183 0.07 16.60 -9.99
C VAL A 183 -0.12 18.00 -9.42
N GLU A 184 -1.37 18.43 -9.22
CA GLU A 184 -1.74 19.72 -8.67
C GLU A 184 -2.76 19.57 -7.53
N GLY A 185 -2.81 20.54 -6.61
CA GLY A 185 -3.85 20.59 -5.56
C GLY A 185 -3.60 19.72 -4.32
N GLY A 186 -2.46 19.03 -4.26
CA GLY A 186 -2.04 18.28 -3.08
C GLY A 186 -2.82 16.98 -2.84
N PRO A 187 -2.66 16.35 -1.65
CA PRO A 187 -3.21 15.02 -1.36
C PRO A 187 -4.73 14.89 -1.49
N ASP A 188 -5.49 15.97 -1.33
CA ASP A 188 -6.95 15.98 -1.47
C ASP A 188 -7.42 15.84 -2.92
N ALA A 189 -6.66 16.39 -3.87
CA ALA A 189 -7.14 16.58 -5.24
C ALA A 189 -7.43 15.27 -5.98
N ALA A 190 -6.74 14.19 -5.60
CA ALA A 190 -6.92 12.86 -6.17
C ALA A 190 -8.20 12.16 -5.70
N TRP A 191 -8.61 12.35 -4.43
CA TRP A 191 -9.63 11.51 -3.82
C TRP A 191 -11.00 11.52 -4.53
N PRO A 192 -11.52 12.65 -5.06
CA PRO A 192 -12.77 12.62 -5.82
C PRO A 192 -12.75 11.65 -7.01
N PHE A 193 -11.68 11.62 -7.81
CA PHE A 193 -11.62 10.68 -8.93
C PHE A 193 -11.40 9.23 -8.44
N VAL A 194 -10.54 9.03 -7.42
CA VAL A 194 -10.28 7.68 -6.87
C VAL A 194 -11.58 7.05 -6.38
N LEU A 195 -12.39 7.81 -5.63
CA LEU A 195 -13.68 7.33 -5.13
C LEU A 195 -14.66 7.05 -6.28
N THR A 196 -14.69 7.87 -7.32
CA THR A 196 -15.53 7.65 -8.50
C THR A 196 -15.11 6.40 -9.29
N ALA A 197 -13.83 6.24 -9.56
CA ALA A 197 -13.29 5.09 -10.29
C ALA A 197 -13.56 3.78 -9.52
N VAL A 198 -13.23 3.77 -8.23
CA VAL A 198 -13.42 2.58 -7.38
C VAL A 198 -14.90 2.28 -7.16
N HIS A 199 -15.76 3.28 -7.04
CA HIS A 199 -17.21 3.06 -7.00
C HIS A 199 -17.75 2.46 -8.30
N GLY A 200 -17.23 2.88 -9.46
CA GLY A 200 -17.59 2.32 -10.76
C GLY A 200 -17.18 0.86 -10.92
N LEU A 201 -15.98 0.49 -10.43
CA LEU A 201 -15.46 -0.87 -10.55
C LEU A 201 -15.98 -1.81 -9.46
N PHE A 202 -16.09 -1.33 -8.21
CA PHE A 202 -16.32 -2.15 -7.02
C PHE A 202 -17.38 -1.53 -6.07
N PRO A 203 -18.61 -1.24 -6.54
CA PRO A 203 -19.59 -0.45 -5.80
C PRO A 203 -20.01 -1.05 -4.44
N ALA A 204 -19.90 -2.37 -4.30
CA ALA A 204 -20.32 -3.12 -3.11
C ALA A 204 -19.18 -3.40 -2.11
N LEU A 205 -17.93 -3.06 -2.43
CA LEU A 205 -16.79 -3.36 -1.57
C LEU A 205 -16.39 -2.13 -0.75
N PRO A 206 -16.04 -2.32 0.54
CA PRO A 206 -15.45 -1.26 1.34
C PRO A 206 -14.00 -0.98 0.90
N LEU A 207 -13.51 0.20 1.26
CA LEU A 207 -12.12 0.60 0.99
C LEU A 207 -11.28 0.47 2.24
N VAL A 208 -10.03 0.03 2.06
CA VAL A 208 -9.00 0.00 3.09
C VAL A 208 -7.72 0.62 2.56
N GLY A 209 -6.86 1.08 3.46
CA GLY A 209 -5.56 1.64 3.12
C GLY A 209 -4.84 2.03 4.40
N TYR A 210 -3.68 2.66 4.29
CA TYR A 210 -3.06 3.31 5.44
C TYR A 210 -2.42 4.62 5.03
N GLU A 211 -2.43 5.57 5.96
CA GLU A 211 -1.89 6.90 5.70
C GLU A 211 -1.26 7.49 6.95
N HIS A 212 -0.40 8.49 6.76
CA HIS A 212 0.16 9.31 7.84
C HIS A 212 0.20 10.80 7.42
N GLY A 213 0.36 11.70 8.39
CA GLY A 213 0.52 13.13 8.13
C GLY A 213 -0.64 13.78 7.35
N GLU A 214 -0.30 14.55 6.31
CA GLU A 214 -1.29 15.25 5.48
C GLU A 214 -2.15 14.31 4.64
N ALA A 215 -1.57 13.21 4.15
CA ALA A 215 -2.30 12.20 3.38
C ALA A 215 -3.39 11.53 4.23
N LEU A 216 -3.12 11.27 5.52
CA LEU A 216 -4.13 10.79 6.46
C LEU A 216 -5.23 11.83 6.62
N SER A 217 -4.87 13.10 6.81
CA SER A 217 -5.84 14.17 6.95
C SER A 217 -6.74 14.32 5.73
N ALA A 218 -6.20 14.12 4.52
CA ALA A 218 -6.96 14.10 3.27
C ALA A 218 -7.92 12.91 3.21
N ALA A 219 -7.44 11.69 3.46
CA ALA A 219 -8.29 10.49 3.46
C ALA A 219 -9.49 10.64 4.41
N LEU A 220 -9.28 11.19 5.60
CA LEU A 220 -10.36 11.44 6.57
C LEU A 220 -11.42 12.44 6.06
N ARG A 221 -11.01 13.50 5.34
CA ARG A 221 -11.96 14.44 4.71
C ARG A 221 -12.82 13.77 3.63
N HIS A 222 -12.33 12.69 3.04
CA HIS A 222 -13.02 11.92 2.01
C HIS A 222 -13.79 10.71 2.55
N GLY A 223 -14.09 10.71 3.86
CA GLY A 223 -15.01 9.77 4.50
C GLY A 223 -14.36 8.46 4.94
N PHE A 224 -13.03 8.40 4.99
CA PHE A 224 -12.34 7.34 5.69
C PHE A 224 -12.34 7.58 7.20
N GLU A 225 -12.30 6.49 7.97
CA GLU A 225 -12.14 6.50 9.41
C GLU A 225 -10.89 5.72 9.81
N PRO A 226 -10.13 6.16 10.83
CA PRO A 226 -8.98 5.42 11.31
C PRO A 226 -9.45 4.15 12.04
N ILE A 227 -8.88 3.00 11.69
CA ILE A 227 -9.26 1.70 12.28
C ILE A 227 -8.18 1.09 13.17
N GLY A 228 -6.93 1.54 13.11
CA GLY A 228 -5.89 1.11 14.04
C GLY A 228 -4.50 1.61 13.66
N PRO A 229 -3.58 1.71 14.63
CA PRO A 229 -2.20 2.10 14.37
C PRO A 229 -1.41 0.99 13.68
N LEU A 230 -0.37 1.38 12.96
CA LEU A 230 0.68 0.50 12.45
C LEU A 230 2.04 1.19 12.54
N ARG A 231 3.12 0.40 12.48
CA ARG A 231 4.51 0.89 12.46
C ARG A 231 5.28 0.31 11.29
N ILE A 232 6.13 1.13 10.68
CA ILE A 232 7.16 0.65 9.77
C ILE A 232 8.48 0.63 10.52
N TRP A 233 9.12 -0.53 10.54
CA TRP A 233 10.43 -0.76 11.12
C TRP A 233 11.47 -0.84 10.02
N LEU A 234 12.68 -0.37 10.32
CA LEU A 234 13.82 -0.43 9.41
C LEU A 234 15.07 -0.85 10.18
N HIS A 235 15.84 -1.76 9.58
CA HIS A 235 17.09 -2.29 10.07
C HIS A 235 18.24 -1.64 9.29
N ASP A 236 18.81 -0.59 9.88
CA ASP A 236 19.85 0.24 9.27
C ASP A 236 21.28 -0.24 9.51
N GLN A 237 21.47 -1.37 10.21
CA GLN A 237 22.80 -1.80 10.58
C GLN A 237 23.63 -2.13 9.33
N HIS A 238 24.62 -1.26 9.02
CA HIS A 238 25.82 -1.69 8.30
C HIS A 238 26.46 -2.83 9.08
N PRO A 239 26.96 -3.91 8.43
CA PRO A 239 27.80 -4.85 9.13
C PRO A 239 28.98 -4.07 9.73
N ALA A 240 29.09 -4.10 11.07
CA ALA A 240 30.24 -3.55 11.75
C ALA A 240 31.51 -4.17 11.14
N GLY A 241 32.37 -3.30 10.60
CA GLY A 241 33.73 -3.51 10.10
C GLY A 241 34.20 -4.95 9.84
N ARG A 242 34.60 -5.21 8.59
CA ARG A 242 35.80 -6.03 8.33
C ARG A 242 36.92 -5.13 7.87
#